data_AF-A0A6B2UEX3-F1
#
_entry.id   AF-A0A6B2UEX3-F1
#
_cell.length_a   1.000
_cell.length_b   1.000
_cell.length_c   1.000
_cell.angle_alpha   90.00
_cell.angle_beta   90.00
_cell.angle_gamma   90.00
#
_symmetry.space_group_name_H-M   'P 1'
#
loop_
_entity.id
_entity.type
_entity.pdbx_description
1 polymer ?
#
loop_
_entity_poly.entity_id
_entity_poly.type
_entity_poly.pdbx_seq_one_letter_code
_entity_poly.pdbx_strand_id
1 'polypeptide(L)' 'GPIAIGLGWPQRVPDAAPAFDWSKASSWEFFPLDTEAFPSVGLARHVGTLGGTAPAVFNAANEECVDAFLSGRLAFNG' A
#
# COMPACT_ATOMS: atom_id res chain seq x y z
N GLY A 1 -2.22 -17.28 4.74
CA GLY A 1 -1.92 -15.85 4.50
C GLY A 1 -2.95 -15.23 3.56
N PRO A 2 -2.83 -13.94 3.19
CA PRO A 2 -3.80 -13.24 2.33
C PRO A 2 -4.03 -13.92 0.97
N ILE A 3 -3.00 -14.54 0.38
CA ILE A 3 -3.12 -15.32 -0.87
C ILE A 3 -4.17 -16.44 -0.74
N ALA A 4 -4.12 -17.22 0.36
CA ALA A 4 -5.04 -18.33 0.58
C ALA A 4 -6.48 -17.86 0.81
N ILE A 5 -6.69 -16.66 1.35
CA ILE A 5 -8.01 -16.03 1.44
C ILE A 5 -8.52 -15.68 0.03
N GLY A 6 -7.68 -15.10 -0.82
CA GLY A 6 -8.06 -14.77 -2.21
C GLY A 6 -8.45 -16.00 -3.04
N LEU A 7 -7.80 -17.15 -2.81
CA LEU A 7 -8.08 -18.40 -3.53
C LEU A 7 -9.27 -19.18 -2.96
N GLY A 8 -9.41 -19.22 -1.63
CA GLY A 8 -10.35 -20.12 -0.95
C GLY A 8 -11.69 -19.49 -0.61
N TRP A 9 -11.86 -18.17 -0.75
CA TRP A 9 -13.04 -17.48 -0.25
C TRP A 9 -14.36 -18.08 -0.76
N PRO A 10 -15.36 -18.33 0.13
CA PRO A 10 -15.39 -17.97 1.55
C PRO A 10 -14.76 -19.00 2.50
N GLN A 11 -14.33 -20.15 2.00
CA GLN A 11 -13.70 -21.20 2.82
C GLN A 11 -12.26 -20.81 3.20
N ARG A 12 -11.87 -21.13 4.43
CA ARG A 12 -10.47 -20.98 4.85
C ARG A 12 -9.66 -22.20 4.41
N VAL A 13 -8.44 -21.96 3.95
CA VAL A 13 -7.42 -23.00 3.76
C VAL A 13 -6.74 -23.24 5.11
N PRO A 14 -6.80 -24.46 5.69
CA PRO A 14 -6.11 -24.80 6.93
C PRO A 14 -4.60 -24.56 6.82
N ASP A 15 -3.99 -24.15 7.93
CA ASP A 15 -2.52 -23.99 8.08
C ASP A 15 -1.82 -23.12 7.01
N ALA A 16 -2.56 -22.22 6.37
CA ALA A 16 -2.02 -21.38 5.30
C ALA A 16 -1.03 -20.29 5.75
N ALA A 17 -0.86 -20.09 7.05
CA ALA A 17 0.16 -19.24 7.69
C ALA A 17 0.17 -19.52 9.21
N PRO A 18 1.30 -19.33 9.90
CA PRO A 18 1.34 -19.40 11.36
C PRO A 18 0.40 -18.37 11.99
N ALA A 19 -0.26 -18.75 13.09
CA ALA A 19 -1.02 -17.84 13.91
C ALA A 19 -0.11 -17.01 14.81
N PHE A 20 -0.63 -15.87 15.30
CA PHE A 20 0.06 -15.07 16.29
C PHE A 20 0.19 -15.84 17.62
N ASP A 21 1.37 -15.82 18.23
CA ASP A 21 1.68 -16.51 19.49
C ASP A 21 1.47 -15.58 20.69
N TRP A 22 0.36 -15.77 21.39
CA TRP A 22 -0.03 -14.96 22.56
C TRP A 22 0.75 -15.28 23.84
N SER A 23 1.59 -16.33 23.85
CA SER A 23 2.42 -16.66 25.03
C SER A 23 3.64 -15.75 25.17
N LYS A 24 3.95 -14.98 24.12
CA LYS A 24 5.08 -14.05 24.07
C LYS A 24 4.58 -12.62 24.16
N ALA A 25 5.22 -11.83 25.01
CA ALA A 25 4.94 -10.41 25.08
C ALA A 25 5.28 -9.73 23.74
N SER A 26 4.43 -8.81 23.32
CA SER A 26 4.56 -8.04 22.08
C SER A 26 3.89 -6.69 22.22
N SER A 27 4.43 -5.64 21.59
CA SER A 27 3.81 -4.33 21.50
C SER A 27 3.37 -4.03 20.06
N TRP A 28 2.21 -3.40 19.92
CA TRP A 28 1.77 -2.79 18.66
C TRP A 28 1.68 -1.29 18.85
N GLU A 29 2.45 -0.54 18.08
CA GLU A 29 2.54 0.90 18.18
C GLU A 29 1.95 1.55 16.92
N PHE A 30 1.26 2.66 17.12
CA PHE A 30 0.56 3.37 16.07
C PHE A 30 0.89 4.85 16.17
N PHE A 31 1.23 5.44 15.02
CA PHE A 31 1.59 6.85 14.90
C PHE A 31 0.83 7.47 13.72
N PRO A 32 0.50 8.76 13.76
CA PRO A 32 -0.10 9.44 12.63
C PRO A 32 0.89 9.53 11.45
N LEU A 33 0.34 9.57 10.24
CA LEU A 33 1.12 9.88 9.03
C LEU A 33 1.43 11.38 8.99
N ASP A 34 2.69 11.73 8.72
CA ASP A 34 3.06 13.09 8.33
C ASP A 34 2.62 13.34 6.88
N THR A 35 1.55 14.12 6.71
CA THR A 35 0.98 14.39 5.38
C THR A 35 1.76 15.43 4.58
N GLU A 36 2.64 16.20 5.22
CA GLU A 36 3.53 17.14 4.52
C GLU A 36 4.73 16.39 3.93
N ALA A 37 5.31 15.47 4.71
CA ALA A 37 6.38 14.61 4.23
C ALA A 37 5.90 13.55 3.21
N PHE A 38 4.66 13.04 3.37
CA PHE A 38 4.09 11.98 2.51
C PHE A 38 2.74 12.38 1.89
N PRO A 39 2.72 13.37 0.97
CA PRO A 39 1.48 13.90 0.38
C PRO A 39 0.76 12.89 -0.54
N SER A 40 1.44 11.83 -0.96
CA SER A 40 0.91 10.83 -1.91
C SER A 40 -0.35 10.13 -1.40
N VAL A 41 -0.50 9.92 -0.09
CA VAL A 41 -1.72 9.32 0.50
C VAL A 41 -2.92 10.24 0.35
N GLY A 42 -2.73 11.55 0.55
CA GLY A 42 -3.75 12.56 0.32
C GLY A 42 -4.16 12.64 -1.15
N LEU A 43 -3.17 12.61 -2.05
CA LEU A 43 -3.40 12.60 -3.50
C LEU A 43 -4.16 11.35 -3.95
N ALA A 44 -3.78 10.16 -3.46
CA ALA A 44 -4.48 8.90 -3.74
C ALA A 44 -5.95 8.94 -3.30
N ARG A 45 -6.24 9.50 -2.10
CA ARG A 45 -7.62 9.73 -1.66
C ARG A 45 -8.35 10.70 -2.60
N HIS A 46 -7.72 11.81 -2.98
CA HIS A 46 -8.33 12.80 -3.87
C HIS A 46 -8.70 12.18 -5.23
N VAL A 47 -7.77 11.51 -5.91
CA VAL A 47 -8.07 10.89 -7.21
C VAL A 47 -9.08 9.73 -7.09
N GLY A 48 -9.06 9.00 -5.97
CA GLY A 48 -10.09 8.01 -5.66
C GLY A 48 -11.49 8.62 -5.54
N THR A 49 -11.60 9.82 -4.94
CA THR A 49 -12.89 10.54 -4.86
C THR A 49 -13.37 11.11 -6.19
N LEU A 50 -12.44 11.50 -7.08
CA LEU A 50 -12.79 11.91 -8.44
C LEU A 50 -13.33 10.75 -9.28
N GLY A 51 -12.85 9.53 -9.02
CA GLY A 51 -13.27 8.33 -9.73
C GLY A 51 -12.95 8.39 -11.23
N GLY A 52 -13.74 7.66 -12.02
CA GLY A 52 -13.52 7.56 -13.47
C GLY A 52 -12.11 7.08 -13.79
N THR A 53 -11.39 7.83 -14.62
CA THR A 53 -10.02 7.50 -15.03
C THR A 53 -8.95 8.17 -14.17
N ALA A 54 -9.30 9.02 -13.21
CA ALA A 54 -8.32 9.75 -12.39
C ALA A 54 -7.37 8.81 -11.61
N PRO A 55 -7.82 7.69 -10.99
CA PRO A 55 -6.92 6.73 -10.37
C PRO A 55 -5.95 6.05 -11.35
N ALA A 56 -6.40 5.80 -12.59
CA ALA A 56 -5.54 5.20 -13.62
C ALA A 56 -4.44 6.16 -14.07
N VAL A 57 -4.79 7.45 -14.25
CA VAL A 57 -3.81 8.51 -14.56
C VAL A 57 -2.80 8.65 -13.42
N PHE A 58 -3.25 8.65 -12.16
CA PHE A 58 -2.38 8.68 -11.00
C PHE A 58 -1.41 7.50 -10.95
N ASN A 59 -1.91 6.28 -11.19
CA ASN A 59 -1.05 5.09 -11.21
C ASN A 59 0.00 5.15 -12.33
N ALA A 60 -0.40 5.54 -13.55
CA ALA A 60 0.51 5.66 -14.68
C ALA A 60 1.59 6.73 -14.44
N ALA A 61 1.22 7.89 -13.89
CA ALA A 61 2.19 8.93 -13.54
C ALA A 61 3.17 8.44 -12.46
N ASN A 62 2.69 7.69 -11.46
CA ASN A 62 3.55 7.10 -10.44
C ASN A 62 4.56 6.10 -11.02
N GLU A 63 4.14 5.23 -11.96
CA GLU A 63 5.04 4.25 -12.60
C GLU A 63 6.21 4.93 -13.34
N GLU A 64 5.92 5.98 -14.11
CA GLU A 64 6.96 6.76 -14.82
C GLU A 64 7.90 7.51 -13.85
N CYS A 65 7.36 8.09 -12.76
CA CYS A 65 8.17 8.74 -11.74
C CYS A 65 9.08 7.75 -11.00
N VAL A 66 8.57 6.56 -10.67
CA VAL A 66 9.35 5.51 -10.02
C VAL A 66 10.46 5.01 -10.95
N ASP A 67 10.18 4.79 -12.24
CA ASP A 67 11.22 4.44 -13.21
C ASP A 67 12.30 5.54 -13.32
N ALA A 68 11.88 6.80 -13.42
CA ALA A 68 12.81 7.92 -13.47
C ALA A 68 13.67 8.03 -12.20
N PHE A 69 13.10 7.79 -11.03
CA PHE A 69 13.83 7.73 -9.76
C PHE A 69 14.85 6.58 -9.73
N LEU A 70 14.41 5.36 -10.08
CA LEU A 70 15.27 4.17 -10.10
C LEU A 70 16.40 4.26 -11.15
N SER A 71 16.17 5.00 -12.24
CA SER A 71 17.17 5.28 -13.27
C SER A 71 18.04 6.52 -12.98
N GLY A 72 17.85 7.17 -11.82
CA GLY A 72 18.63 8.34 -11.40
C GLY A 72 18.33 9.63 -12.18
N ARG A 73 17.22 9.66 -12.93
CA ARG A 73 16.75 10.82 -13.71
C ARG A 73 15.85 11.76 -12.91
N LEU A 74 15.36 11.33 -11.76
CA LEU A 74 14.48 12.07 -10.86
C LEU A 74 14.96 11.90 -9.42
N ALA A 75 14.88 12.96 -8.60
CA ALA A 75 15.12 12.84 -7.17
C ALA A 75 13.91 12.20 -6.47
N PHE A 76 14.09 11.68 -5.25
CA PHE A 76 13.00 11.05 -4.50
C PHE A 76 11.82 12.03 -4.25
N ASN A 77 12.11 13.31 -4.09
CA ASN A 77 11.10 14.36 -3.87
C ASN A 77 10.64 15.05 -5.17
N GLY A 78 11.03 14.52 -6.34
CA GLY A 78 10.93 15.20 -7.64
C GLY A 78 12.21 15.95 -7.99
#